data_AF-A0A419JUH9-F1
#
_entry.id   AF-A0A419JUH9-F1
#
_cell.length_a   1.000
_cell.length_b   1.000
_cell.length_c   1.000
_cell.angle_alpha   90.00
_cell.angle_beta   90.00
_cell.angle_gamma   90.00
#
_symmetry.space_group_name_H-M   'P 1'
#
loop_
_entity.id
_entity.type
_entity.pdbx_description
1 polymer ?
#
loop_
_entity_poly.entity_id
_entity_poly.type
_entity_poly.pdbx_seq_one_letter_code
_entity_poly.pdbx_strand_id
1 'polypeptide(L)' 'MRKRSRLPRSTDEFNLDVPDTQMRDSETCMNPWNGKCSNTDIALYIVFKGNRLPICRKCWEEISSKDIEWMYD' A
#
# COMPACT_ATOMS: atom_id res chain seq x y z
N MET A 1 -59.66 3.64 0.52
CA MET A 1 -58.53 2.97 1.18
C MET A 1 -57.46 2.64 0.13
N ARG A 2 -56.28 3.28 0.19
CA ARG A 2 -55.20 3.11 -0.80
C ARG A 2 -54.46 1.79 -0.52
N LYS A 3 -54.64 0.77 -1.36
CA LYS A 3 -53.80 -0.44 -1.30
C LYS A 3 -52.48 -0.11 -2.00
N ARG A 4 -51.43 0.08 -1.19
CA ARG A 4 -50.05 0.37 -1.62
C ARG A 4 -49.58 -0.71 -2.58
N SER A 5 -49.21 -0.31 -3.80
CA SER A 5 -48.45 -1.10 -4.75
C SER A 5 -47.06 -1.39 -4.16
N ARG A 6 -46.69 -2.66 -3.97
CA ARG A 6 -45.30 -3.03 -3.70
C ARG A 6 -44.52 -2.85 -5.01
N LEU A 7 -43.66 -1.85 -5.06
CA LEU A 7 -42.58 -1.80 -6.04
C LEU A 7 -41.58 -2.92 -5.72
N PRO A 8 -41.08 -3.66 -6.71
CA PRO A 8 -40.00 -4.60 -6.47
C PRO A 8 -38.75 -3.83 -6.05
N ARG A 9 -38.03 -4.41 -5.09
CA ARG A 9 -36.81 -3.86 -4.50
C ARG A 9 -35.69 -3.98 -5.54
N SER A 10 -35.52 -2.97 -6.38
CA SER A 10 -34.32 -2.82 -7.21
C SER A 10 -33.14 -2.46 -6.31
N THR A 11 -32.45 -3.48 -5.85
CA THR A 11 -31.03 -3.37 -5.49
C THR A 11 -30.36 -4.50 -6.25
N ASP A 12 -30.05 -4.23 -7.52
CA ASP A 12 -29.15 -5.03 -8.32
C ASP A 12 -27.82 -5.16 -7.57
N GLU A 13 -27.59 -6.35 -7.02
CA GLU A 13 -26.31 -6.82 -6.56
C GLU A 13 -25.37 -6.88 -7.78
N PHE A 14 -24.69 -5.78 -8.07
CA PHE A 14 -23.46 -5.85 -8.85
C PHE A 14 -22.37 -6.46 -7.96
N ASN A 15 -22.44 -7.78 -7.78
CA ASN A 15 -21.25 -8.57 -7.54
C ASN A 15 -20.37 -8.39 -8.79
N LEU A 16 -19.55 -7.36 -8.79
CA LEU A 16 -18.39 -7.32 -9.67
C LEU A 16 -17.42 -8.33 -9.07
N ASP A 17 -17.56 -9.59 -9.51
CA ASP A 17 -16.48 -10.56 -9.47
C ASP A 17 -15.34 -9.97 -10.29
N VAL A 18 -14.59 -9.05 -9.70
CA VAL A 18 -13.34 -8.54 -10.26
C VAL A 18 -12.41 -9.73 -10.21
N PRO A 19 -12.03 -10.34 -11.35
CA PRO A 19 -11.10 -11.45 -11.32
C PRO A 19 -9.84 -10.92 -10.63
N ASP A 20 -9.40 -11.66 -9.61
CA ASP A 20 -8.18 -11.45 -8.82
C ASP A 20 -6.96 -11.59 -9.74
N THR A 21 -6.88 -10.66 -10.68
CA THR A 21 -5.85 -10.59 -11.68
C THR A 21 -4.79 -9.75 -11.04
N GLN A 22 -3.99 -10.42 -10.21
CA GLN A 22 -2.54 -10.40 -10.26
C GLN A 22 -2.04 -10.71 -8.85
N MET A 23 -1.48 -11.91 -8.68
CA MET A 23 -0.27 -12.06 -7.86
C MET A 23 0.79 -11.14 -8.46
N ARG A 24 0.67 -9.83 -8.19
CA ARG A 24 1.82 -8.93 -8.22
C ARG A 24 2.72 -9.50 -7.14
N ASP A 25 3.94 -9.89 -7.49
CA ASP A 25 4.98 -10.07 -6.50
C ASP A 25 4.92 -8.83 -5.60
N SER A 26 4.43 -9.01 -4.37
CA SER A 26 4.14 -7.89 -3.48
C SER A 26 5.47 -7.16 -3.28
N GLU A 27 5.56 -5.89 -3.71
CA GLU A 27 6.78 -5.12 -3.55
C GLU A 27 7.22 -5.18 -2.07
N THR A 28 8.48 -5.53 -1.86
CA THR A 28 9.05 -5.70 -0.52
C THR A 28 9.98 -4.56 -0.19
N CYS A 29 10.04 -4.18 1.07
CA CYS A 29 10.94 -3.16 1.58
C CYS A 29 12.40 -3.45 1.20
N MET A 30 13.08 -2.46 0.65
CA MET A 30 14.50 -2.51 0.30
C MET A 30 15.27 -1.44 1.09
N ASN A 31 15.09 -1.40 2.41
CA ASN A 31 15.78 -0.47 3.30
C ASN A 31 17.30 -0.68 3.25
N PRO A 32 18.09 0.30 2.76
CA PRO A 32 19.54 0.13 2.64
C PRO A 32 20.28 0.15 3.99
N TRP A 33 19.65 0.58 5.08
CA TRP A 33 20.29 0.77 6.40
C TRP A 33 20.07 -0.36 7.42
N ASN A 34 19.13 -1.29 7.20
CA ASN A 34 18.83 -2.35 8.19
C ASN A 34 19.01 -3.80 7.68
N GLY A 35 19.66 -3.98 6.53
CA GLY A 35 19.90 -5.30 5.96
C GLY A 35 18.68 -5.85 5.21
N LYS A 36 18.28 -7.11 5.48
CA LYS A 36 17.16 -7.77 4.78
C LYS A 36 15.83 -7.47 5.49
N CYS A 37 14.96 -6.70 4.85
CA CYS A 37 13.55 -6.55 5.20
C CYS A 37 12.69 -7.20 4.11
N SER A 38 11.60 -7.87 4.49
CA SER A 38 10.64 -8.47 3.55
C SER A 38 9.21 -7.97 3.76
N ASN A 39 9.04 -6.90 4.53
CA ASN A 39 7.73 -6.31 4.78
C ASN A 39 7.19 -5.63 3.50
N THR A 40 5.94 -5.88 3.18
CA THR A 40 5.23 -5.39 1.99
C THR A 40 4.36 -4.16 2.26
N ASP A 41 4.25 -3.73 3.53
CA ASP A 41 3.53 -2.52 3.93
C ASP A 41 4.35 -1.25 3.62
N ILE A 42 4.47 -0.93 2.33
CA ILE A 42 5.28 0.18 1.82
C ILE A 42 4.65 1.53 2.18
N ALA A 43 5.43 2.40 2.83
CA ALA A 43 5.01 3.73 3.25
C ALA A 43 5.52 4.83 2.30
N LEU A 44 6.76 4.69 1.81
CA LEU A 44 7.35 5.66 0.88
C LEU A 44 8.40 5.02 -0.03
N TYR A 45 8.89 5.80 -0.98
CA TYR A 45 10.03 5.45 -1.81
C TYR A 45 11.11 6.52 -1.68
N ILE A 46 12.35 6.07 -1.64
CA ILE A 46 13.55 6.92 -1.62
C ILE A 46 14.36 6.73 -2.89
N VAL A 47 15.23 7.68 -3.20
CA VAL A 47 16.31 7.49 -4.16
C VAL A 47 17.60 7.28 -3.39
N PHE A 48 18.23 6.12 -3.57
CA PHE A 48 19.51 5.78 -2.95
C PHE A 48 20.46 5.24 -4.01
N LYS A 49 21.64 5.86 -4.15
CA LYS A 49 22.64 5.54 -5.19
C LYS A 49 22.01 5.45 -6.60
N GLY A 50 21.11 6.38 -6.92
CA GLY A 50 20.40 6.43 -8.20
C GLY A 50 19.25 5.43 -8.37
N ASN A 51 18.99 4.56 -7.40
CA ASN A 51 17.91 3.58 -7.46
C ASN A 51 16.71 4.02 -6.62
N ARG A 52 15.50 3.85 -7.16
CA ARG A 52 14.25 4.06 -6.42
C ARG A 52 13.95 2.81 -5.59
N LEU A 53 13.96 2.95 -4.26
CA LEU A 53 13.77 1.83 -3.33
C LEU A 53 12.50 2.02 -2.48
N PRO A 54 11.66 1.00 -2.34
CA PRO A 54 10.52 1.02 -1.42
C PRO A 54 10.96 0.88 0.05
N ILE A 55 10.35 1.65 0.96
CA ILE A 55 10.57 1.58 2.41
C ILE A 55 9.23 1.30 3.10
N CYS A 56 9.19 0.26 3.94
CA CYS A 56 8.00 -0.07 4.72
C CYS A 56 7.76 0.89 5.89
N ARG A 57 6.52 0.95 6.37
CA ARG A 57 6.10 1.80 7.49
C ARG A 57 7.00 1.66 8.72
N LYS A 58 7.28 0.43 9.15
CA LYS A 58 8.17 0.15 10.29
C LYS A 58 9.57 0.74 10.10
N CYS A 59 10.18 0.52 8.94
CA CYS A 59 11.51 1.05 8.64
C CYS A 59 11.50 2.58 8.60
N TRP A 60 10.44 3.17 8.04
CA TRP A 60 10.30 4.62 7.99
C TRP A 60 10.18 5.25 9.37
N GLU A 61 9.36 4.67 10.26
CA GLU A 61 9.25 5.12 11.65
C GLU A 61 10.62 5.15 12.35
N GLU A 62 11.40 4.06 12.22
CA GLU A 62 12.75 3.97 12.77
C GLU A 62 13.70 5.04 12.19
N ILE A 63 13.64 5.31 10.89
CA ILE A 63 14.48 6.34 10.24
C ILE A 63 14.07 7.74 10.71
N SER A 64 12.78 8.04 10.67
CA SER A 64 12.23 9.36 11.00
C SER A 64 12.41 9.76 12.47
N SER A 65 12.62 8.77 13.35
CA SER A 65 12.92 9.00 14.76
C SER A 65 14.37 9.42 15.04
N LYS A 66 15.28 9.28 14.05
CA LYS A 66 16.71 9.58 14.23
C LYS A 66 17.01 11.02 13.85
N ASP A 67 17.87 11.64 14.65
CA ASP A 67 18.42 12.97 14.38
C ASP A 67 19.60 12.86 13.39
N ILE A 68 19.29 12.46 12.16
CA ILE A 68 20.27 12.30 11.09
C ILE A 68 19.81 13.15 9.90
N GLU A 69 20.66 14.10 9.52
CA GLU A 69 20.47 14.90 8.32
C GLU A 69 21.09 14.21 7.10
N TRP A 70 20.48 14.45 5.94
CA TRP A 70 21.00 13.96 4.66
C TRP A 70 22.10 14.92 4.19
N MET A 71 23.34 14.46 4.25
CA MET A 71 24.48 15.19 3.70
C MET A 71 24.56 14.93 2.19
N TYR A 72 24.60 16.00 1.40
CA TYR A 72 25.06 15.94 0.00
C TYR A 72 26.57 16.20 0.02
N ASP A 73 27.34 15.25 -0.49
CA ASP A 73 28.78 15.39 -0.73
C ASP A 73 29.02 16.00 -2.13
#